data_AF-A0A8X8ZMX3-F1
#
_entry.id   AF-A0A8X8ZMX3-F1
#
_cell.length_a   1.000
_cell.length_b   1.000
_cell.length_c   1.000
_cell.angle_alpha   90.00
_cell.angle_beta   90.00
_cell.angle_gamma   90.00
#
_symmetry.space_group_name_H-M   'P 1'
#
loop_
_entity.id
_entity.type
_entity.pdbx_description
1 polymer ?
#
loop_
_entity_poly.entity_id
_entity_poly.type
_entity_poly.pdbx_seq_one_letter_code
_entity_poly.pdbx_strand_id
1 'polypeptide(L)'
;MATSSLQAAATFMQPTKAGRSSLHFRPAQGISKAVGVEPSAARLTCSLQDFAHKCTDAAKIAGFALASSALLVSGASAEGVPKRLTFDEIQSKTYLEVKGTGTANQCPTIDGGVESFAFKAGKYNAKKLCLEPTSFTVKAEGVSKNAPAEFQKTKLMTRLTYTLDEIEGPLEVSQDGTLKFEEKDGIDYAAVTVQLPGGERVPFLFTIKNLVASGKPESFGGEFLVPSYRGSSFLDPKGRGGSTGYDNAVALPAGGRGDEEELEKENNKNVASLTGNITLSVTKSKPETGEVIGVFESIQPSDTDLGSKAPKDVKIQGVWYAQLE
;
A
#
# COMPACT_ATOMS: atom_id res chain seq x y z
N MET A 1 -12.80 35.28 -62.51
CA MET A 1 -12.09 34.10 -61.93
C MET A 1 -13.15 33.15 -61.43
N ALA A 2 -13.10 31.90 -61.88
CA ALA A 2 -14.18 30.93 -61.71
C ALA A 2 -14.32 30.46 -60.25
N THR A 3 -15.54 30.42 -59.74
CA THR A 3 -15.93 29.62 -58.57
C THR A 3 -17.25 28.92 -58.87
N SER A 4 -17.20 27.59 -58.81
CA SER A 4 -18.29 26.65 -59.02
C SER A 4 -18.92 26.26 -57.67
N SER A 5 -20.24 26.35 -57.55
CA SER A 5 -21.03 25.79 -56.44
C SER A 5 -22.29 25.10 -56.96
N LEU A 6 -22.54 23.86 -56.50
CA LEU A 6 -23.77 23.07 -56.63
C LEU A 6 -23.85 22.19 -55.35
N GLN A 7 -24.86 22.43 -54.49
CA GLN A 7 -26.04 21.56 -54.21
C GLN A 7 -25.73 20.36 -53.29
N ALA A 8 -26.58 19.86 -52.38
CA ALA A 8 -27.96 20.13 -51.95
C ALA A 8 -28.16 19.54 -50.52
N ALA A 9 -28.95 20.18 -49.66
CA ALA A 9 -30.28 19.78 -49.13
C ALA A 9 -30.35 18.56 -48.17
N ALA A 10 -30.84 18.83 -46.94
CA ALA A 10 -31.66 17.87 -46.17
C ALA A 10 -32.57 18.63 -45.16
N THR A 11 -33.81 18.19 -45.09
CA THR A 11 -35.01 18.89 -44.63
C THR A 11 -35.33 18.61 -43.15
N PHE A 12 -35.84 19.61 -42.45
CA PHE A 12 -36.39 19.59 -41.09
C PHE A 12 -37.86 19.10 -41.09
N MET A 13 -38.33 18.39 -40.04
CA MET A 13 -39.69 18.49 -39.45
C MET A 13 -39.84 17.63 -38.17
N GLN A 14 -40.49 18.19 -37.15
CA GLN A 14 -40.87 17.60 -35.83
C GLN A 14 -42.39 17.24 -35.79
N PRO A 15 -43.08 17.14 -34.64
CA PRO A 15 -43.26 15.99 -33.73
C PRO A 15 -44.75 15.58 -33.53
N THR A 16 -45.09 14.51 -32.77
CA THR A 16 -46.37 14.40 -32.02
C THR A 16 -46.43 13.23 -31.01
N LYS A 17 -47.33 13.36 -30.03
CA LYS A 17 -47.47 12.64 -28.75
C LYS A 17 -48.74 11.77 -28.72
N ALA A 18 -48.73 10.80 -27.78
CA ALA A 18 -49.86 10.24 -27.00
C ALA A 18 -50.49 8.88 -27.39
N GLY A 19 -50.61 7.99 -26.39
CA GLY A 19 -51.47 6.80 -26.37
C GLY A 19 -51.14 5.85 -25.22
N ARG A 20 -51.98 5.82 -24.16
CA ARG A 20 -51.86 4.98 -22.96
C ARG A 20 -52.91 3.86 -23.05
N SER A 21 -52.55 2.59 -22.80
CA SER A 21 -53.51 1.52 -22.48
C SER A 21 -52.83 0.40 -21.69
N SER A 22 -53.45 0.03 -20.58
CA SER A 22 -53.09 -1.01 -19.62
C SER A 22 -53.66 -2.38 -19.99
N LEU A 23 -52.97 -3.49 -19.67
CA LEU A 23 -53.57 -4.75 -19.19
C LEU A 23 -52.50 -5.75 -18.67
N HIS A 24 -52.93 -6.61 -17.73
CA HIS A 24 -52.16 -7.38 -16.75
C HIS A 24 -51.79 -8.82 -17.18
N PHE A 25 -50.66 -9.31 -16.62
CA PHE A 25 -50.24 -10.66 -16.16
C PHE A 25 -50.64 -11.98 -16.89
N ARG A 26 -49.63 -12.79 -17.26
CA ARG A 26 -49.18 -14.03 -16.56
C ARG A 26 -48.06 -14.77 -17.33
N PRO A 27 -47.10 -15.46 -16.66
CA PRO A 27 -46.08 -16.30 -17.30
C PRO A 27 -46.53 -17.77 -17.38
N ALA A 28 -46.18 -18.46 -18.48
CA ALA A 28 -46.44 -19.89 -18.68
C ALA A 28 -45.30 -20.77 -18.10
N GLN A 29 -45.71 -21.87 -17.48
CA GLN A 29 -44.89 -22.94 -16.90
C GLN A 29 -44.59 -24.07 -17.93
N GLY A 30 -43.56 -24.88 -17.65
CA GLY A 30 -43.29 -26.19 -18.26
C GLY A 30 -41.91 -26.73 -17.80
N ILE A 31 -41.77 -27.28 -16.58
CA ILE A 31 -41.89 -28.70 -16.16
C ILE A 31 -40.70 -29.60 -16.52
N SER A 32 -39.95 -30.04 -15.49
CA SER A 32 -39.57 -31.44 -15.14
C SER A 32 -38.68 -31.40 -13.86
N LYS A 33 -39.21 -31.71 -12.66
CA LYS A 33 -39.11 -33.00 -11.89
C LYS A 33 -37.67 -33.56 -11.78
N ALA A 34 -37.10 -34.01 -10.66
CA ALA A 34 -37.51 -34.31 -9.28
C ALA A 34 -36.22 -34.26 -8.40
N VAL A 35 -36.24 -34.00 -7.09
CA VAL A 35 -36.33 -34.98 -5.97
C VAL A 35 -36.53 -34.16 -4.68
N GLY A 36 -37.46 -34.60 -3.82
CA GLY A 36 -38.00 -33.83 -2.70
C GLY A 36 -37.29 -34.01 -1.36
N VAL A 37 -37.41 -32.98 -0.51
CA VAL A 37 -37.46 -33.06 0.95
C VAL A 37 -38.47 -31.99 1.42
N GLU A 38 -39.40 -32.41 2.27
CA GLU A 38 -40.56 -31.66 2.78
C GLU A 38 -40.14 -30.67 3.90
N PRO A 39 -40.62 -29.41 3.94
CA PRO A 39 -40.47 -28.57 5.13
C PRO A 39 -41.79 -28.49 5.91
N SER A 40 -41.71 -28.90 7.18
CA SER A 40 -42.78 -28.73 8.16
C SER A 40 -42.83 -27.27 8.66
N ALA A 41 -44.04 -26.75 8.83
CA ALA A 41 -44.33 -25.38 9.20
C ALA A 41 -44.07 -25.12 10.70
N ALA A 42 -43.39 -24.01 11.01
CA ALA A 42 -43.53 -23.34 12.30
C ALA A 42 -43.44 -21.82 12.11
N ARG A 43 -44.55 -21.15 12.46
CA ARG A 43 -44.66 -19.69 12.56
C ARG A 43 -43.80 -19.20 13.72
N LEU A 44 -42.99 -18.16 13.49
CA LEU A 44 -42.46 -17.30 14.56
C LEU A 44 -42.67 -15.84 14.15
N THR A 45 -43.58 -15.20 14.88
CA THR A 45 -43.96 -13.80 14.83
C THR A 45 -42.84 -12.91 15.37
N CYS A 46 -42.48 -11.86 14.63
CA CYS A 46 -41.67 -10.75 15.14
C CYS A 46 -42.43 -9.98 16.22
N SER A 47 -41.78 -9.76 17.36
CA SER A 47 -42.10 -8.68 18.29
C SER A 47 -40.84 -7.87 18.50
N LEU A 48 -40.92 -6.60 18.10
CA LEU A 48 -39.99 -5.51 18.40
C LEU A 48 -40.49 -4.88 19.69
N GLN A 49 -39.72 -4.99 20.78
CA GLN A 49 -39.74 -3.99 21.86
C GLN A 49 -38.57 -4.18 22.84
N ASP A 50 -37.81 -3.09 22.97
CA ASP A 50 -37.10 -2.58 24.14
C ASP A 50 -36.37 -3.54 25.08
N PHE A 51 -35.04 -3.39 25.14
CA PHE A 51 -34.38 -3.09 26.42
C PHE A 51 -32.98 -2.47 26.17
N ALA A 52 -32.90 -1.15 26.23
CA ALA A 52 -31.66 -0.43 26.47
C ALA A 52 -31.63 -0.03 27.94
N HIS A 53 -30.77 -0.64 28.76
CA HIS A 53 -30.32 -0.03 30.00
C HIS A 53 -28.91 -0.50 30.40
N LYS A 54 -28.12 0.51 30.75
CA LYS A 54 -26.71 0.54 31.18
C LYS A 54 -26.38 -0.46 32.29
N CYS A 55 -25.20 -1.07 32.21
CA CYS A 55 -24.33 -1.32 33.36
C CYS A 55 -22.93 -0.77 33.03
N THR A 56 -22.53 0.23 33.79
CA THR A 56 -21.17 0.79 33.85
C THR A 56 -20.42 0.19 35.05
N ASP A 57 -19.11 0.02 34.82
CA ASP A 57 -17.98 0.04 35.76
C ASP A 57 -17.38 -1.24 36.38
N ALA A 58 -16.04 -1.20 36.30
CA ALA A 58 -15.00 -1.81 37.14
C ALA A 58 -14.72 -3.32 36.97
N ALA A 59 -13.48 -3.83 37.00
CA ALA A 59 -12.14 -3.27 36.97
C ALA A 59 -11.15 -4.42 36.68
N LYS A 60 -10.00 -4.06 36.07
CA LYS A 60 -8.66 -4.68 36.10
C LYS A 60 -8.51 -6.13 36.64
N ILE A 61 -7.92 -7.01 35.83
CA ILE A 61 -6.64 -7.73 36.08
C ILE A 61 -6.37 -8.75 34.94
N ALA A 62 -5.14 -8.72 34.44
CA ALA A 62 -4.33 -9.76 33.80
C ALA A 62 -4.92 -10.69 32.71
N GLY A 63 -4.20 -10.77 31.59
CA GLY A 63 -4.25 -11.95 30.73
C GLY A 63 -3.85 -11.66 29.29
N PHE A 64 -2.56 -11.84 28.97
CA PHE A 64 -2.16 -12.17 27.61
C PHE A 64 -2.95 -13.42 27.18
N ALA A 65 -3.89 -13.26 26.25
CA ALA A 65 -4.58 -14.37 25.63
C ALA A 65 -4.66 -14.12 24.13
N LEU A 66 -3.84 -14.88 23.41
CA LEU A 66 -3.99 -15.14 21.98
C LEU A 66 -5.43 -15.64 21.74
N ALA A 67 -6.24 -14.87 21.00
CA ALA A 67 -7.58 -15.28 20.61
C ALA A 67 -7.77 -15.05 19.11
N SER A 68 -7.59 -16.15 18.40
CA SER A 68 -7.91 -16.42 17.01
C SER A 68 -9.31 -15.87 16.65
N SER A 69 -9.35 -14.83 15.83
CA SER A 69 -10.59 -14.33 15.24
C SER A 69 -10.76 -14.92 13.84
N ALA A 70 -11.33 -16.12 13.77
CA ALA A 70 -11.83 -16.71 12.53
C ALA A 70 -13.21 -16.09 12.22
N LEU A 71 -13.20 -14.95 11.53
CA LEU A 71 -14.39 -14.43 10.85
C LEU A 71 -14.46 -15.09 9.47
N LEU A 72 -15.34 -16.09 9.35
CA LEU A 72 -15.72 -16.72 8.09
C LEU A 72 -16.51 -15.71 7.25
N VAL A 73 -15.85 -15.09 6.28
CA VAL A 73 -16.52 -14.40 5.16
C VAL A 73 -16.50 -15.35 3.97
N SER A 74 -17.64 -15.98 3.72
CA SER A 74 -17.91 -16.76 2.52
C SER A 74 -18.11 -15.79 1.34
N GLY A 75 -17.05 -15.59 0.55
CA GLY A 75 -17.10 -14.78 -0.66
C GLY A 75 -15.80 -14.88 -1.44
N ALA A 76 -15.77 -15.80 -2.41
CA ALA A 76 -14.76 -16.00 -3.46
C ALA A 76 -13.59 -15.00 -3.55
N SER A 77 -12.54 -15.24 -2.74
CA SER A 77 -11.11 -15.11 -3.05
C SER A 77 -10.34 -15.36 -1.74
N ALA A 78 -10.35 -16.60 -1.26
CA ALA A 78 -9.67 -16.98 -0.01
C ALA A 78 -8.50 -17.91 -0.31
N GLU A 79 -7.47 -17.38 -0.98
CA GLU A 79 -6.13 -17.79 -0.60
C GLU A 79 -5.80 -16.95 0.63
N GLY A 80 -5.86 -17.57 1.82
CA GLY A 80 -5.40 -16.92 3.04
C GLY A 80 -3.95 -16.48 2.88
N VAL A 81 -3.51 -15.49 3.67
CA VAL A 81 -2.10 -15.05 3.66
C VAL A 81 -1.21 -16.30 3.80
N PRO A 82 -0.34 -16.59 2.81
CA PRO A 82 0.46 -17.81 2.84
C PRO A 82 1.38 -17.79 4.05
N LYS A 83 1.68 -18.98 4.58
CA LYS A 83 2.66 -19.13 5.66
C LYS A 83 4.02 -18.64 5.14
N ARG A 84 4.74 -17.86 5.95
CA ARG A 84 6.14 -17.52 5.68
C ARG A 84 6.97 -18.80 5.58
N LEU A 85 7.79 -18.87 4.56
CA LEU A 85 8.66 -20.01 4.27
C LEU A 85 10.11 -19.63 4.54
N THR A 86 10.95 -20.62 4.80
CA THR A 86 12.41 -20.44 4.84
C THR A 86 12.96 -20.19 3.44
N PHE A 87 14.18 -19.65 3.37
CA PHE A 87 14.83 -19.40 2.09
C PHE A 87 14.98 -20.68 1.26
N ASP A 88 15.39 -21.79 1.88
CA ASP A 88 15.55 -23.08 1.20
C ASP A 88 14.21 -23.63 0.66
N GLU A 89 13.13 -23.45 1.40
CA GLU A 89 11.78 -23.83 0.94
C GLU A 89 11.33 -22.98 -0.26
N ILE A 90 11.65 -21.68 -0.26
CA ILE A 90 11.37 -20.80 -1.41
C ILE A 90 12.16 -21.27 -2.63
N GLN A 91 13.45 -21.57 -2.46
CA GLN A 91 14.32 -22.07 -3.54
C GLN A 91 13.90 -23.45 -4.08
N SER A 92 13.24 -24.26 -3.25
CA SER A 92 12.70 -25.57 -3.68
C SER A 92 11.48 -25.47 -4.59
N LYS A 93 10.79 -24.32 -4.59
CA LYS A 93 9.59 -24.09 -5.40
C LYS A 93 9.94 -23.58 -6.78
N THR A 94 9.21 -24.09 -7.76
CA THR A 94 9.26 -23.57 -9.12
C THR A 94 8.50 -22.26 -9.23
N TYR A 95 8.86 -21.43 -10.21
CA TYR A 95 8.17 -20.17 -10.49
C TYR A 95 6.64 -20.34 -10.63
N LEU A 96 6.19 -21.42 -11.28
CA LEU A 96 4.75 -21.68 -11.48
C LEU A 96 4.01 -22.01 -10.18
N GLU A 97 4.68 -22.58 -9.18
CA GLU A 97 4.10 -22.87 -7.87
C GLU A 97 3.99 -21.62 -6.99
N VAL A 98 4.87 -20.64 -7.19
CA VAL A 98 4.86 -19.35 -6.46
C VAL A 98 3.94 -18.33 -7.12
N LYS A 99 3.76 -18.44 -8.44
CA LYS A 99 2.96 -17.49 -9.22
C LYS A 99 1.50 -17.48 -8.77
N GLY A 100 1.07 -16.36 -8.23
CA GLY A 100 -0.33 -16.10 -7.84
C GLY A 100 -0.64 -16.35 -6.37
N THR A 101 0.22 -17.08 -5.64
CA THR A 101 -0.01 -17.41 -4.22
C THR A 101 0.22 -16.23 -3.26
N GLY A 102 0.94 -15.21 -3.72
CA GLY A 102 1.38 -14.07 -2.91
C GLY A 102 2.66 -14.31 -2.12
N THR A 103 3.24 -15.53 -2.14
CA THR A 103 4.49 -15.86 -1.44
C THR A 103 5.68 -15.05 -1.94
N ALA A 104 5.70 -14.66 -3.23
CA ALA A 104 6.77 -13.84 -3.81
C ALA A 104 6.87 -12.42 -3.21
N ASN A 105 5.86 -11.94 -2.48
CA ASN A 105 5.90 -10.65 -1.81
C ASN A 105 6.18 -10.81 -0.30
N GLN A 106 6.61 -11.99 0.15
CA GLN A 106 6.96 -12.24 1.55
C GLN A 106 8.46 -12.40 1.71
N CYS A 107 9.00 -11.88 2.82
CA CYS A 107 10.38 -12.15 3.18
C CYS A 107 10.55 -13.57 3.72
N PRO A 108 11.69 -14.22 3.45
CA PRO A 108 12.02 -15.49 4.07
C PRO A 108 12.03 -15.41 5.60
N THR A 109 11.79 -16.54 6.26
CA THR A 109 11.93 -16.68 7.70
C THR A 109 13.05 -17.64 8.08
N ILE A 110 13.44 -17.66 9.35
CA ILE A 110 14.48 -18.55 9.88
C ILE A 110 13.82 -19.56 10.81
N ASP A 111 13.90 -20.84 10.43
CA ASP A 111 13.60 -21.95 11.31
C ASP A 111 14.85 -22.31 12.14
N GLY A 112 14.69 -22.39 13.46
CA GLY A 112 15.79 -22.57 14.40
C GLY A 112 16.55 -21.28 14.69
N GLY A 113 17.87 -21.35 14.83
CA GLY A 113 18.76 -20.20 15.06
C GLY A 113 18.85 -19.73 16.51
N VAL A 114 19.47 -18.56 16.70
CA VAL A 114 19.72 -17.90 17.98
C VAL A 114 18.88 -16.62 18.06
N GLU A 115 18.21 -16.39 19.18
CA GLU A 115 17.37 -15.20 19.45
C GLU A 115 18.21 -13.94 19.78
N SER A 116 19.30 -13.73 19.04
CA SER A 116 20.17 -12.55 19.15
C SER A 116 21.01 -12.41 17.87
N PHE A 117 21.76 -11.32 17.75
CA PHE A 117 22.77 -11.17 16.70
C PHE A 117 24.06 -11.90 17.11
N ALA A 118 24.33 -13.04 16.47
CA ALA A 118 25.41 -13.96 16.84
C ALA A 118 26.54 -14.02 15.79
N PHE A 119 26.87 -12.89 15.15
CA PHE A 119 27.99 -12.78 14.20
C PHE A 119 29.25 -12.22 14.87
N LYS A 120 30.41 -12.55 14.31
CA LYS A 120 31.69 -12.02 14.76
C LYS A 120 31.90 -10.61 14.21
N ALA A 121 32.77 -9.84 14.85
CA ALA A 121 33.23 -8.58 14.28
C ALA A 121 33.97 -8.84 12.95
N GLY A 122 33.68 -8.03 11.93
CA GLY A 122 34.16 -8.27 10.57
C GLY A 122 33.40 -7.45 9.53
N LYS A 123 33.85 -7.54 8.28
CA LYS A 123 33.14 -6.99 7.13
C LYS A 123 32.36 -8.10 6.46
N TYR A 124 31.07 -7.87 6.28
CA TYR A 124 30.14 -8.75 5.60
C TYR A 124 29.54 -8.01 4.40
N ASN A 125 28.97 -8.76 3.47
CA ASN A 125 28.03 -8.22 2.49
C ASN A 125 26.65 -8.75 2.83
N ALA A 126 25.73 -7.83 3.11
CA ALA A 126 24.32 -8.17 3.19
C ALA A 126 23.82 -8.41 1.77
N LYS A 127 23.22 -9.58 1.56
CA LYS A 127 22.52 -9.97 0.35
C LYS A 127 21.08 -10.29 0.68
N LYS A 128 20.22 -10.21 -0.35
CA LYS A 128 18.81 -10.57 -0.24
C LYS A 128 18.14 -9.86 0.94
N LEU A 129 18.54 -8.62 1.19
CA LEU A 129 17.88 -7.81 2.20
C LEU A 129 16.46 -7.54 1.69
N CYS A 130 15.50 -8.11 2.41
CA CYS A 130 14.09 -8.05 2.12
C CYS A 130 13.38 -7.32 3.25
N LEU A 131 12.52 -6.35 2.94
CA LEU A 131 11.69 -5.63 3.89
C LEU A 131 10.23 -5.81 3.53
N GLU A 132 9.48 -6.50 4.39
CA GLU A 132 8.05 -6.74 4.24
C GLU A 132 7.26 -5.91 5.26
N PRO A 133 6.64 -4.80 4.80
CA PRO A 133 5.65 -4.08 5.58
C PRO A 133 4.48 -4.95 6.03
N THR A 134 4.14 -4.86 7.31
CA THR A 134 2.94 -5.47 7.90
C THR A 134 1.86 -4.44 8.23
N SER A 135 2.24 -3.16 8.37
CA SER A 135 1.34 -2.07 8.70
C SER A 135 1.77 -0.77 8.02
N PHE A 136 0.79 -0.09 7.40
CA PHE A 136 0.93 1.26 6.89
C PHE A 136 -0.02 2.18 7.66
N THR A 137 0.56 3.15 8.35
CA THR A 137 -0.20 4.20 9.05
C THR A 137 0.22 5.57 8.54
N VAL A 138 -0.75 6.45 8.33
CA VAL A 138 -0.48 7.78 7.80
C VAL A 138 -0.90 8.81 8.82
N LYS A 139 -0.01 9.76 9.10
CA LYS A 139 -0.31 10.89 9.96
C LYS A 139 -1.24 11.83 9.24
N ALA A 140 -2.45 11.94 9.76
CA ALA A 140 -3.47 12.83 9.23
C ALA A 140 -4.15 13.55 10.38
N GLU A 141 -4.64 14.76 10.11
CA GLU A 141 -5.43 15.52 11.06
C GLU A 141 -6.64 14.70 11.53
N GLY A 142 -6.94 14.80 12.82
CA GLY A 142 -8.06 14.07 13.40
C GLY A 142 -9.40 14.51 12.80
N VAL A 143 -10.36 13.59 12.74
CA VAL A 143 -11.72 13.85 12.20
C VAL A 143 -12.47 14.91 13.03
N SER A 144 -12.11 15.09 14.30
CA SER A 144 -12.65 16.12 15.18
C SER A 144 -11.87 17.44 15.06
N LYS A 145 -12.58 18.56 14.95
CA LYS A 145 -12.00 19.90 15.03
C LYS A 145 -11.16 20.00 16.33
N ASN A 146 -9.86 20.32 16.20
CA ASN A 146 -8.85 20.47 17.27
C ASN A 146 -8.19 19.19 17.82
N ALA A 147 -8.33 18.02 17.21
CA ALA A 147 -7.50 16.88 17.58
C ALA A 147 -6.07 16.99 17.02
N PRO A 148 -5.04 16.57 17.76
CA PRO A 148 -3.68 16.50 17.24
C PRO A 148 -3.61 15.52 16.05
N ALA A 149 -2.67 15.75 15.14
CA ALA A 149 -2.43 14.84 14.03
C ALA A 149 -1.86 13.51 14.55
N GLU A 150 -2.54 12.41 14.25
CA GLU A 150 -2.19 11.07 14.72
C GLU A 150 -2.03 10.11 13.53
N PHE A 151 -1.25 9.05 13.74
CA PHE A 151 -1.08 7.97 12.76
C PHE A 151 -2.34 7.12 12.70
N GLN A 152 -3.06 7.22 11.59
CA GLN A 152 -4.31 6.49 11.37
C GLN A 152 -4.03 5.22 10.56
N LYS A 153 -4.75 4.14 10.88
CA LYS A 153 -4.71 2.89 10.11
C LYS A 153 -5.26 3.11 8.70
N THR A 154 -4.59 2.54 7.72
CA THR A 154 -4.97 2.70 6.31
C THR A 154 -5.35 1.37 5.67
N LYS A 155 -5.96 1.41 4.49
CA LYS A 155 -6.22 0.24 3.65
C LYS A 155 -5.32 0.28 2.43
N LEU A 156 -4.57 -0.79 2.19
CA LEU A 156 -3.70 -0.93 1.03
C LEU A 156 -4.51 -1.08 -0.27
N MET A 157 -4.17 -0.28 -1.30
CA MET A 157 -4.88 -0.28 -2.59
C MET A 157 -4.09 -0.95 -3.71
N THR A 158 -2.76 -1.02 -3.61
CA THR A 158 -1.86 -1.47 -4.69
C THR A 158 -1.58 -2.98 -4.70
N ARG A 159 -2.28 -3.77 -3.89
CA ARG A 159 -2.07 -5.23 -3.75
C ARG A 159 -0.64 -5.56 -3.30
N LEU A 160 -0.14 -6.77 -3.59
CA LEU A 160 1.13 -7.33 -3.13
C LEU A 160 2.31 -6.84 -4.00
N THR A 161 2.62 -5.54 -3.93
CA THR A 161 3.69 -4.89 -4.72
C THR A 161 4.56 -3.95 -3.86
N TYR A 162 4.65 -4.22 -2.56
CA TYR A 162 5.16 -3.27 -1.57
C TYR A 162 6.38 -3.76 -0.79
N THR A 163 6.78 -5.00 -1.00
CA THR A 163 7.97 -5.57 -0.36
C THR A 163 9.20 -5.13 -1.13
N LEU A 164 10.24 -4.70 -0.41
CA LEU A 164 11.56 -4.46 -0.99
C LEU A 164 12.35 -5.76 -0.91
N ASP A 165 13.12 -6.08 -1.94
CA ASP A 165 13.80 -7.38 -2.03
C ASP A 165 15.10 -7.29 -2.83
N GLU A 166 15.94 -8.31 -2.68
CA GLU A 166 17.24 -8.45 -3.34
C GLU A 166 18.15 -7.23 -3.17
N ILE A 167 18.05 -6.56 -2.02
CA ILE A 167 18.92 -5.44 -1.68
C ILE A 167 20.28 -5.96 -1.24
N GLU A 168 21.33 -5.31 -1.75
CA GLU A 168 22.72 -5.63 -1.46
C GLU A 168 23.47 -4.43 -0.88
N GLY A 169 24.44 -4.70 -0.02
CA GLY A 169 25.28 -3.66 0.53
C GLY A 169 26.30 -4.13 1.57
N PRO A 170 27.40 -3.40 1.79
CA PRO A 170 28.36 -3.73 2.83
C PRO A 170 27.74 -3.56 4.22
N LEU A 171 27.98 -4.55 5.08
CA LEU A 171 27.66 -4.53 6.51
C LEU A 171 28.94 -4.70 7.32
N GLU A 172 29.32 -3.70 8.09
CA GLU A 172 30.46 -3.76 9.00
C GLU A 172 29.98 -4.00 10.43
N VAL A 173 30.52 -5.05 11.06
CA VAL A 173 30.33 -5.37 12.48
C VAL A 173 31.58 -4.95 13.22
N SER A 174 31.46 -3.91 14.04
CA SER A 174 32.55 -3.35 14.83
C SER A 174 32.84 -4.20 16.07
N GLN A 175 34.04 -4.06 16.65
CA GLN A 175 34.45 -4.83 17.85
C GLN A 175 33.64 -4.52 19.11
N ASP A 176 33.03 -3.34 19.15
CA ASP A 176 32.11 -2.88 20.20
C ASP A 176 30.68 -3.45 20.03
N GLY A 177 30.44 -4.23 18.96
CA GLY A 177 29.15 -4.79 18.61
C GLY A 177 28.26 -3.85 17.80
N THR A 178 28.75 -2.68 17.38
CA THR A 178 27.99 -1.74 16.53
C THR A 178 27.96 -2.22 15.08
N LEU A 179 26.81 -2.12 14.43
CA LEU A 179 26.59 -2.40 13.02
C LEU A 179 26.60 -1.12 12.21
N LYS A 180 27.17 -1.19 11.01
CA LYS A 180 27.03 -0.18 9.98
C LYS A 180 26.67 -0.84 8.66
N PHE A 181 25.46 -0.60 8.18
CA PHE A 181 24.96 -1.07 6.89
C PHE A 181 24.85 0.11 5.92
N GLU A 182 25.33 -0.09 4.69
CA GLU A 182 25.10 0.86 3.60
C GLU A 182 24.40 0.17 2.44
N GLU A 183 23.24 0.68 2.04
CA GLU A 183 22.53 0.22 0.85
C GLU A 183 23.27 0.66 -0.42
N LYS A 184 23.29 -0.19 -1.46
CA LYS A 184 23.97 0.06 -2.74
C LYS A 184 23.11 -0.23 -3.96
N ASP A 185 22.48 -1.39 -4.00
CA ASP A 185 21.71 -1.85 -5.15
C ASP A 185 20.55 -2.78 -4.71
N GLY A 186 19.64 -3.06 -5.63
CA GLY A 186 18.50 -3.96 -5.46
C GLY A 186 17.15 -3.29 -5.74
N ILE A 187 16.08 -3.99 -5.39
CA ILE A 187 14.71 -3.44 -5.48
C ILE A 187 14.43 -2.67 -4.18
N ASP A 188 15.08 -1.53 -4.07
CA ASP A 188 15.13 -0.63 -2.90
C ASP A 188 14.00 0.41 -2.86
N TYR A 189 13.05 0.36 -3.81
CA TYR A 189 11.84 1.18 -3.80
C TYR A 189 10.60 0.45 -4.33
N ALA A 190 9.43 0.78 -3.78
CA ALA A 190 8.12 0.27 -4.18
C ALA A 190 7.06 1.37 -4.15
N ALA A 191 6.32 1.53 -5.25
CA ALA A 191 5.23 2.49 -5.34
C ALA A 191 3.98 1.94 -4.64
N VAL A 192 3.57 2.58 -3.55
CA VAL A 192 2.45 2.13 -2.72
C VAL A 192 1.37 3.20 -2.71
N THR A 193 0.11 2.77 -2.66
CA THR A 193 -1.01 3.68 -2.37
C THR A 193 -1.88 3.07 -1.29
N VAL A 194 -2.14 3.86 -0.27
CA VAL A 194 -3.05 3.51 0.81
C VAL A 194 -4.23 4.48 0.85
N GLN A 195 -5.33 4.03 1.42
CA GLN A 195 -6.54 4.80 1.59
C GLN A 195 -6.77 5.07 3.08
N LEU A 196 -6.90 6.35 3.43
CA LEU A 196 -7.28 6.80 4.76
C LEU A 196 -8.78 6.55 5.03
N PRO A 197 -9.19 6.43 6.30
CA PRO A 197 -10.59 6.57 6.69
C PRO A 197 -11.13 7.90 6.16
N GLY A 198 -12.27 7.89 5.46
CA GLY A 198 -12.80 9.05 4.75
C GLY A 198 -12.53 9.05 3.24
N GLY A 199 -11.73 8.11 2.74
CA GLY A 199 -11.64 7.80 1.31
C GLY A 199 -10.48 8.46 0.57
N GLU A 200 -9.76 9.38 1.21
CA GLU A 200 -8.55 10.01 0.67
C GLU A 200 -7.48 8.95 0.37
N ARG A 201 -6.87 9.04 -0.81
CA ARG A 201 -5.78 8.15 -1.23
C ARG A 201 -4.45 8.87 -1.09
N VAL A 202 -3.53 8.25 -0.37
CA VAL A 202 -2.18 8.76 -0.12
C VAL A 202 -1.20 7.84 -0.85
N PRO A 203 -0.72 8.23 -2.04
CA PRO A 203 0.40 7.56 -2.69
C PRO A 203 1.71 7.94 -2.01
N PHE A 204 2.64 6.99 -1.95
CA PHE A 204 4.00 7.20 -1.46
C PHE A 204 4.94 6.15 -2.06
N LEU A 205 6.24 6.43 -2.05
CA LEU A 205 7.27 5.52 -2.54
C LEU A 205 7.97 4.90 -1.34
N PHE A 206 7.58 3.69 -0.91
CA PHE A 206 8.32 3.01 0.15
C PHE A 206 9.73 2.72 -0.34
N THR A 207 10.77 3.17 0.36
CA THR A 207 12.14 3.13 -0.14
C THR A 207 13.14 3.07 0.99
N ILE A 208 14.34 2.56 0.71
CA ILE A 208 15.53 2.69 1.56
C ILE A 208 16.77 3.14 0.77
N LYS A 209 16.56 3.83 -0.35
CA LYS A 209 17.62 4.39 -1.21
C LYS A 209 18.69 5.17 -0.46
N ASN A 210 19.95 4.85 -0.73
CA ASN A 210 21.12 5.46 -0.12
C ASN A 210 21.09 5.39 1.42
N LEU A 211 20.48 4.35 2.00
CA LEU A 211 20.44 4.17 3.44
C LEU A 211 21.85 3.96 4.00
N VAL A 212 22.17 4.71 5.04
CA VAL A 212 23.34 4.46 5.91
C VAL A 212 22.82 4.21 7.32
N ALA A 213 22.59 2.95 7.67
CA ALA A 213 22.11 2.56 8.98
C ALA A 213 23.27 2.27 9.93
N SER A 214 23.25 2.84 11.12
CA SER A 214 24.27 2.63 12.15
C SER A 214 23.64 2.45 13.53
N GLY A 215 24.27 1.67 14.39
CA GLY A 215 23.81 1.46 15.76
C GLY A 215 24.01 0.03 16.23
N LYS A 216 23.32 -0.35 17.32
CA LYS A 216 23.45 -1.70 17.85
C LYS A 216 22.46 -2.66 17.18
N PRO A 217 22.69 -3.98 17.18
CA PRO A 217 21.79 -4.93 16.55
C PRO A 217 20.34 -4.84 17.06
N GLU A 218 20.12 -4.45 18.32
CA GLU A 218 18.78 -4.28 18.87
C GLU A 218 18.04 -3.05 18.29
N SER A 219 18.79 -2.05 17.84
CA SER A 219 18.27 -0.80 17.27
C SER A 219 19.38 -0.08 16.51
N PHE A 220 19.45 -0.29 15.21
CA PHE A 220 20.33 0.43 14.30
C PHE A 220 19.47 1.09 13.22
N GLY A 221 19.82 2.31 12.83
CA GLY A 221 18.97 3.09 11.97
C GLY A 221 19.71 4.22 11.30
N GLY A 222 19.02 4.89 10.38
CA GLY A 222 19.62 5.96 9.62
C GLY A 222 18.65 6.64 8.69
N GLU A 223 19.16 7.68 8.06
CA GLU A 223 18.45 8.44 7.05
C GLU A 223 18.59 7.78 5.68
N PHE A 224 17.56 7.94 4.85
CA PHE A 224 17.55 7.48 3.47
C PHE A 224 16.83 8.50 2.58
N LEU A 225 17.13 8.43 1.28
CA LEU A 225 16.56 9.30 0.27
C LEU A 225 15.15 8.82 -0.11
N VAL A 226 14.20 9.75 -0.17
CA VAL A 226 12.86 9.54 -0.73
C VAL A 226 12.75 10.36 -2.01
N PRO A 227 12.98 9.74 -3.19
CA PRO A 227 12.74 10.40 -4.46
C PRO A 227 11.29 10.87 -4.59
N SER A 228 11.07 11.86 -5.46
CA SER A 228 9.71 12.20 -5.90
C SER A 228 8.99 10.95 -6.40
N TYR A 229 7.75 10.75 -5.95
CA TYR A 229 6.90 9.63 -6.38
C TYR A 229 6.66 9.63 -7.90
N ARG A 230 6.70 10.81 -8.52
CA ARG A 230 6.64 11.00 -9.97
C ARG A 230 8.00 11.44 -10.50
N GLY A 231 8.45 10.80 -11.59
CA GLY A 231 9.65 11.21 -12.31
C GLY A 231 9.48 12.57 -12.99
N SER A 232 10.59 13.21 -13.38
CA SER A 232 10.58 14.56 -13.95
C SER A 232 9.86 14.69 -15.28
N SER A 233 9.79 13.61 -16.07
CA SER A 233 9.06 13.54 -17.33
C SER A 233 7.59 13.13 -17.16
N PHE A 234 7.09 12.98 -15.93
CA PHE A 234 5.67 12.72 -15.71
C PHE A 234 4.83 13.91 -16.19
N LEU A 235 3.78 13.62 -16.95
CA LEU A 235 2.84 14.62 -17.44
C LEU A 235 1.55 14.56 -16.63
N ASP A 236 1.16 15.70 -16.10
CA ASP A 236 -0.16 15.85 -15.50
C ASP A 236 -1.26 15.84 -16.59
N PRO A 237 -2.56 15.80 -16.20
CA PRO A 237 -3.65 15.78 -17.17
C PRO A 237 -3.73 17.00 -18.11
N LYS A 238 -3.01 18.08 -17.81
CA LYS A 238 -2.90 19.27 -18.67
C LYS A 238 -1.63 19.24 -19.53
N GLY A 239 -0.90 18.14 -19.52
CA GLY A 239 0.35 17.98 -20.26
C GLY A 239 1.51 18.75 -19.64
N ARG A 240 1.42 19.17 -18.37
CA ARG A 240 2.50 19.87 -17.68
C ARG A 240 3.42 18.88 -16.99
N GLY A 241 4.72 19.15 -17.00
CA GLY A 241 5.74 18.29 -16.39
C GLY A 241 6.99 19.08 -16.01
N GLY A 242 7.94 18.42 -15.35
CA GLY A 242 9.15 19.08 -14.85
C GLY A 242 10.24 19.24 -15.90
N SER A 243 10.55 18.17 -16.64
CA SER A 243 11.56 18.17 -17.71
C SER A 243 10.96 18.18 -19.12
N THR A 244 9.72 17.72 -19.26
CA THR A 244 8.98 17.66 -20.52
C THR A 244 7.54 18.09 -20.29
N GLY A 245 6.89 18.63 -21.32
CA GLY A 245 5.51 19.11 -21.24
C GLY A 245 5.43 20.63 -21.25
N TYR A 246 4.22 21.14 -21.02
CA TYR A 246 3.98 22.58 -20.85
C TYR A 246 4.41 23.05 -19.46
N ASP A 247 4.81 24.31 -19.37
CA ASP A 247 5.14 25.01 -18.12
C ASP A 247 3.95 25.80 -17.57
N ASN A 248 2.84 25.88 -18.31
CA ASN A 248 1.63 26.58 -17.92
C ASN A 248 0.33 25.85 -18.29
N ALA A 249 -0.81 26.37 -17.83
CA ALA A 249 -2.12 25.81 -18.15
C ALA A 249 -2.65 26.32 -19.50
N VAL A 250 -2.15 25.73 -20.60
CA VAL A 250 -2.47 26.10 -22.00
C VAL A 250 -3.96 26.11 -22.37
N ALA A 251 -4.82 25.43 -21.59
CA ALA A 251 -6.26 25.43 -21.80
C ALA A 251 -6.95 26.75 -21.39
N LEU A 252 -6.25 27.65 -20.68
CA LEU A 252 -6.77 28.93 -20.18
C LEU A 252 -5.95 30.13 -20.71
N PRO A 253 -6.01 30.43 -22.02
CA PRO A 253 -5.18 31.48 -22.62
C PRO A 253 -5.66 32.90 -22.31
N ALA A 254 -6.94 33.08 -21.95
CA ALA A 254 -7.53 34.41 -21.79
C ALA A 254 -6.99 35.10 -20.52
N GLY A 255 -6.46 36.32 -20.70
CA GLY A 255 -6.02 37.18 -19.60
C GLY A 255 -4.81 36.67 -18.82
N GLY A 256 -4.01 35.74 -19.38
CA GLY A 256 -2.85 35.16 -18.69
C GLY A 256 -3.25 34.25 -17.52
N ARG A 257 -4.50 33.80 -17.46
CA ARG A 257 -5.00 32.94 -16.37
C ARG A 257 -4.22 31.63 -16.24
N GLY A 258 -3.69 31.11 -17.35
CA GLY A 258 -2.83 29.92 -17.32
C GLY A 258 -1.49 30.13 -16.62
N ASP A 259 -1.05 31.38 -16.47
CA ASP A 259 0.23 31.83 -15.90
C ASP A 259 0.05 32.54 -14.54
N GLU A 260 -1.14 32.45 -13.94
CA GLU A 260 -1.45 33.15 -12.69
C GLU A 260 -0.66 32.55 -11.50
N GLU A 261 -0.32 33.41 -10.53
CA GLU A 261 0.46 33.02 -9.34
C GLU A 261 -0.22 31.93 -8.50
N GLU A 262 -1.55 31.83 -8.54
CA GLU A 262 -2.29 30.75 -7.86
C GLU A 262 -1.96 29.37 -8.43
N LEU A 263 -1.62 29.29 -9.72
CA LEU A 263 -1.25 28.05 -10.41
C LEU A 263 0.26 27.78 -10.38
N GLU A 264 1.06 28.63 -9.73
CA GLU A 264 2.53 28.49 -9.74
C GLU A 264 2.98 27.11 -9.27
N LYS A 265 2.34 26.58 -8.22
CA LYS A 265 2.64 25.25 -7.66
C LYS A 265 2.26 24.10 -8.59
N GLU A 266 1.22 24.28 -9.38
CA GLU A 266 0.73 23.28 -10.34
C GLU A 266 1.45 23.39 -11.69
N ASN A 267 1.92 24.58 -12.05
CA ASN A 267 2.64 24.88 -13.29
C ASN A 267 4.10 24.48 -13.18
N ASN A 268 4.80 24.96 -12.15
CA ASN A 268 6.20 24.68 -11.92
C ASN A 268 6.37 23.38 -11.12
N LYS A 269 6.53 22.27 -11.83
CA LYS A 269 6.66 20.94 -11.23
C LYS A 269 8.01 20.78 -10.52
N ASN A 270 7.95 20.49 -9.23
CA ASN A 270 9.12 20.24 -8.39
C ASN A 270 9.31 18.74 -8.11
N VAL A 271 10.48 18.22 -8.47
CA VAL A 271 10.88 16.81 -8.32
C VAL A 271 11.90 16.59 -7.20
N ALA A 272 12.04 17.55 -6.29
CA ALA A 272 12.96 17.47 -5.18
C ALA A 272 12.72 16.19 -4.35
N SER A 273 13.81 15.49 -4.06
CA SER A 273 13.82 14.38 -3.12
C SER A 273 13.69 14.89 -1.69
N LEU A 274 13.05 14.09 -0.85
CA LEU A 274 12.95 14.30 0.59
C LEU A 274 13.78 13.24 1.33
N THR A 275 13.78 13.30 2.65
CA THR A 275 14.50 12.35 3.50
C THR A 275 13.52 11.56 4.36
N GLY A 276 13.76 10.27 4.52
CA GLY A 276 13.08 9.40 5.49
C GLY A 276 14.07 8.89 6.53
N ASN A 277 13.54 8.32 7.62
CA ASN A 277 14.32 7.71 8.69
C ASN A 277 13.80 6.30 8.97
N ILE A 278 14.69 5.32 9.09
CA ILE A 278 14.35 3.92 9.39
C ILE A 278 15.15 3.44 10.59
N THR A 279 14.50 2.63 11.43
CA THR A 279 15.12 1.86 12.51
C THR A 279 14.87 0.39 12.27
N LEU A 280 15.94 -0.39 12.33
CA LEU A 280 16.00 -1.82 12.17
C LEU A 280 16.41 -2.45 13.50
N SER A 281 15.77 -3.55 13.86
CA SER A 281 16.05 -4.32 15.06
C SER A 281 16.20 -5.79 14.68
N VAL A 282 17.35 -6.38 14.97
CA VAL A 282 17.59 -7.82 14.81
C VAL A 282 16.83 -8.57 15.90
N THR A 283 16.06 -9.58 15.52
CA THR A 283 15.38 -10.46 16.47
C THR A 283 16.03 -11.83 16.54
N LYS A 284 16.48 -12.37 15.41
CA LYS A 284 17.05 -13.72 15.33
C LYS A 284 18.11 -13.80 14.26
N SER A 285 19.12 -14.64 14.49
CA SER A 285 20.15 -14.96 13.50
C SER A 285 20.44 -16.46 13.42
N LYS A 286 20.98 -16.89 12.29
CA LYS A 286 21.48 -18.25 12.07
C LYS A 286 22.90 -18.17 11.50
N PRO A 287 23.93 -18.17 12.37
CA PRO A 287 25.32 -18.00 11.95
C PRO A 287 25.83 -19.08 10.98
N GLU A 288 25.21 -20.26 10.96
CA GLU A 288 25.57 -21.36 10.06
C GLU A 288 25.29 -21.03 8.59
N THR A 289 24.20 -20.31 8.32
CA THR A 289 23.74 -19.94 6.97
C THR A 289 23.93 -18.45 6.67
N GLY A 290 24.39 -17.67 7.65
CA GLY A 290 24.52 -16.22 7.51
C GLY A 290 23.19 -15.46 7.62
N GLU A 291 22.08 -16.13 7.93
CA GLU A 291 20.75 -15.51 7.88
C GLU A 291 20.46 -14.64 9.12
N VAL A 292 19.79 -13.53 8.90
CA VAL A 292 19.32 -12.61 9.94
C VAL A 292 17.89 -12.21 9.65
N ILE A 293 17.05 -12.19 10.68
CA ILE A 293 15.71 -11.59 10.62
C ILE A 293 15.53 -10.56 11.71
N GLY A 294 14.59 -9.65 11.46
CA GLY A 294 14.27 -8.60 12.40
C GLY A 294 12.95 -7.91 12.12
N VAL A 295 12.74 -6.84 12.88
CA VAL A 295 11.61 -5.92 12.77
C VAL A 295 12.13 -4.56 12.37
N PHE A 296 11.34 -3.79 11.62
CA PHE A 296 11.67 -2.42 11.27
C PHE A 296 10.51 -1.47 11.50
N GLU A 297 10.87 -0.21 11.77
CA GLU A 297 9.96 0.94 11.73
C GLU A 297 10.61 2.03 10.86
N SER A 298 9.90 2.47 9.82
CA SER A 298 10.30 3.54 8.93
C SER A 298 9.29 4.67 8.98
N ILE A 299 9.77 5.90 8.98
CA ILE A 299 8.96 7.11 8.84
C ILE A 299 9.49 7.88 7.63
N GLN A 300 8.61 8.11 6.66
CA GLN A 300 8.95 8.81 5.43
C GLN A 300 7.79 9.66 4.91
N PRO A 301 8.09 10.73 4.15
CA PRO A 301 7.07 11.53 3.49
C PRO A 301 6.33 10.78 2.38
N SER A 302 5.08 11.19 2.14
CA SER A 302 4.26 10.77 1.01
C SER A 302 4.57 11.55 -0.27
N ASP A 303 3.87 11.21 -1.36
CA ASP A 303 3.85 11.98 -2.60
C ASP A 303 3.45 13.45 -2.38
N THR A 304 4.10 14.35 -3.13
CA THR A 304 3.86 15.80 -3.15
C THR A 304 3.14 16.26 -4.42
N ASP A 305 2.73 15.35 -5.30
CA ASP A 305 2.16 15.67 -6.62
C ASP A 305 3.05 16.65 -7.40
N LEU A 306 4.35 16.32 -7.47
CA LEU A 306 5.38 17.19 -8.07
C LEU A 306 5.42 18.59 -7.44
N GLY A 307 5.31 18.67 -6.11
CA GLY A 307 5.40 19.92 -5.34
C GLY A 307 4.08 20.68 -5.17
N SER A 308 2.97 20.21 -5.77
CA SER A 308 1.68 20.90 -5.67
C SER A 308 0.98 20.70 -4.31
N LYS A 309 1.26 19.61 -3.58
CA LYS A 309 0.69 19.36 -2.24
C LYS A 309 1.76 19.08 -1.19
N ALA A 310 1.41 19.36 0.07
CA ALA A 310 2.26 19.02 1.21
C ALA A 310 2.32 17.49 1.41
N PRO A 311 3.52 16.91 1.65
CA PRO A 311 3.64 15.50 1.95
C PRO A 311 3.09 15.19 3.35
N LYS A 312 2.50 14.01 3.52
CA LYS A 312 2.09 13.45 4.82
C LYS A 312 3.17 12.53 5.36
N ASP A 313 3.30 12.43 6.67
CA ASP A 313 4.19 11.45 7.30
C ASP A 313 3.56 10.05 7.23
N VAL A 314 4.27 9.09 6.64
CA VAL A 314 3.87 7.69 6.56
C VAL A 314 4.76 6.87 7.47
N LYS A 315 4.17 6.19 8.45
CA LYS A 315 4.85 5.22 9.31
C LYS A 315 4.57 3.82 8.78
N ILE A 316 5.66 3.10 8.55
CA ILE A 316 5.70 1.78 7.95
C ILE A 316 6.38 0.86 8.95
N GLN A 317 5.65 -0.16 9.39
CA GLN A 317 6.19 -1.16 10.30
C GLN A 317 6.16 -2.52 9.61
N GLY A 318 7.15 -3.34 9.86
CA GLY A 318 7.28 -4.62 9.17
C GLY A 318 8.37 -5.50 9.74
N VAL A 319 8.60 -6.60 9.02
CA VAL A 319 9.70 -7.52 9.30
C VAL A 319 10.68 -7.49 8.15
N TRP A 320 11.92 -7.84 8.43
CA TRP A 320 12.96 -7.90 7.43
C TRP A 320 13.81 -9.16 7.57
N TYR A 321 14.47 -9.51 6.48
CA TYR A 321 15.36 -10.66 6.34
C TYR A 321 16.62 -10.22 5.60
N ALA A 322 17.77 -10.79 5.91
CA ALA A 322 19.00 -10.65 5.14
C ALA A 322 19.88 -11.90 5.26
N GLN A 323 20.78 -12.09 4.30
CA GLN A 323 21.88 -13.05 4.36
C GLN A 323 23.20 -12.30 4.44
N LEU A 324 24.07 -12.68 5.37
CA LEU A 324 25.40 -12.11 5.55
C LEU A 324 26.46 -13.08 5.03
N GLU A 325 27.28 -12.60 4.08
CA GLU A 325 28.43 -13.31 3.53
C GLU A 325 29.76 -12.63 3.88
#